data_AF-A0A8T6T4M0-F1
#
_entry.id   AF-A0A8T6T4M0-F1
#
_cell.length_a   1.000
_cell.length_b   1.000
_cell.length_c   1.000
_cell.angle_alpha   90.00
_cell.angle_beta   90.00
_cell.angle_gamma   90.00
#
_symmetry.space_group_name_H-M   'P 1'
#
loop_
_entity.id
_entity.type
_entity.pdbx_description
1 polymer ?
#
loop_
_entity_poly.entity_id
_entity_poly.type
_entity_poly.pdbx_seq_one_letter_code
_entity_poly.pdbx_strand_id
1 'polypeptide(L)'
;TDDPYYVITDVGTYNPFTREEQFSALTESMAMSVFISIIVCLVVMVLLFKSLKLGVASIIPMVLVVAWLYGVMELTGHYLNSVTVTIAAISIGVGVDYAIHVTHRFREEYNKHKEYEKAMALTMASTGNALAFSAGSTFVGFLIIGLSPMTMFSKFGYLTAMMIGMAFIAAVVVL
;
A
#
# COMPACT_ATOMS: atom_id res chain seq x y z
N THR A 1 -15.91 14.56 60.04
CA THR A 1 -17.08 14.50 59.16
C THR A 1 -16.70 15.16 57.87
N ASP A 2 -16.35 14.29 56.91
CA ASP A 2 -16.42 14.47 55.45
C ASP A 2 -15.85 15.75 54.84
N ASP A 3 -14.53 15.75 54.65
CA ASP A 3 -13.86 16.61 53.68
C ASP A 3 -13.97 15.96 52.28
N PRO A 4 -14.69 16.56 51.32
CA PRO A 4 -15.14 15.86 50.10
C PRO A 4 -14.11 15.79 48.96
N TYR A 5 -12.83 16.07 49.24
CA TYR A 5 -11.81 16.24 48.18
C TYR A 5 -10.88 15.03 47.93
N TYR A 6 -11.11 13.85 48.55
CA TYR A 6 -10.09 12.79 48.52
C TYR A 6 -10.36 11.53 47.66
N VAL A 7 -11.43 11.41 46.88
CA VAL A 7 -11.63 10.14 46.14
C VAL A 7 -12.22 10.31 44.75
N ILE A 8 -11.52 11.00 43.83
CA ILE A 8 -11.54 10.63 42.41
C ILE A 8 -10.13 10.80 41.83
N THR A 9 -9.19 10.01 42.33
CA THR A 9 -8.05 9.56 41.52
C THR A 9 -8.41 8.17 41.00
N ASP A 10 -9.30 8.13 40.01
CA ASP A 10 -9.36 6.99 39.10
C ASP A 10 -8.13 7.09 38.20
N VAL A 11 -6.98 6.70 38.75
CA VAL A 11 -5.72 6.50 38.04
C VAL A 11 -5.75 5.13 37.35
N GLY A 12 -6.88 4.76 36.75
CA GLY A 12 -7.04 3.54 35.97
C GLY A 12 -6.58 3.67 34.51
N THR A 13 -6.25 4.88 34.03
CA THR A 13 -5.97 5.13 32.60
C THR A 13 -4.65 5.83 32.30
N TYR A 14 -3.87 6.17 33.33
CA TYR A 14 -2.61 6.92 33.17
C TYR A 14 -1.42 6.13 33.74
N ASN A 15 -1.35 4.85 33.38
CA ASN A 15 -0.18 4.05 33.67
C ASN A 15 0.75 4.11 32.44
N PRO A 16 1.97 4.66 32.52
CA PRO A 16 2.91 4.66 31.40
C PRO A 16 3.17 3.24 30.88
N PHE A 17 3.14 2.22 31.75
CA PHE A 17 3.25 0.82 31.36
C PHE A 17 2.12 0.37 30.41
N THR A 18 0.86 0.78 30.63
CA THR A 18 -0.25 0.39 29.76
C THR A 18 -0.29 1.15 28.44
N ARG A 19 0.35 2.34 28.36
CA ARG A 19 0.54 3.06 27.10
C ARG A 19 1.64 2.43 26.25
N GLU A 20 2.78 2.09 26.85
CA GLU A 20 3.88 1.41 26.14
C GLU A 20 3.44 0.02 25.63
N GLU A 21 2.66 -0.72 26.44
CA GLU A 21 2.03 -1.99 26.01
C GLU A 21 1.01 -1.77 24.88
N GLN A 22 0.18 -0.72 24.94
CA GLN A 22 -0.74 -0.40 23.86
C GLN A 22 -0.02 0.01 22.57
N PHE A 23 1.01 0.86 22.65
CA PHE A 23 1.77 1.29 21.46
C PHE A 23 2.53 0.14 20.82
N SER A 24 3.18 -0.71 21.62
CA SER A 24 3.87 -1.91 21.12
C SER A 24 2.88 -2.89 20.47
N ALA A 25 1.76 -3.20 21.14
CA ALA A 25 0.72 -4.06 20.58
C ALA A 25 0.12 -3.50 19.27
N LEU A 26 -0.05 -2.19 19.17
CA LEU A 26 -0.48 -1.53 17.93
C LEU A 26 0.55 -1.71 16.82
N THR A 27 1.83 -1.44 17.08
CA THR A 27 2.89 -1.60 16.06
C THR A 27 3.04 -3.06 15.61
N GLU A 28 2.92 -4.02 16.53
CA GLU A 28 2.97 -5.45 16.21
C GLU A 28 1.77 -5.87 15.34
N SER A 29 0.56 -5.46 15.72
CA SER A 29 -0.65 -5.72 14.95
C SER A 29 -0.59 -5.12 13.55
N MET A 30 0.02 -3.93 13.42
CA MET A 30 0.24 -3.25 12.15
C MET A 30 1.22 -4.01 11.24
N ALA A 31 2.36 -4.45 11.79
CA ALA A 31 3.33 -5.26 11.06
C ALA A 31 2.73 -6.60 10.63
N MET A 32 1.98 -7.26 11.53
CA MET A 32 1.29 -8.51 11.26
C MET A 32 0.25 -8.36 10.14
N SER A 33 -0.49 -7.24 10.12
CA SER A 33 -1.47 -6.95 9.08
C SER A 33 -0.83 -6.84 7.68
N VAL A 34 0.32 -6.16 7.57
CA VAL A 34 1.07 -6.06 6.30
C VAL A 34 1.55 -7.44 5.85
N PHE A 35 2.11 -8.22 6.78
CA PHE A 35 2.59 -9.58 6.49
C PHE A 35 1.46 -10.49 5.99
N ILE A 36 0.35 -10.54 6.72
CA ILE A 36 -0.85 -11.32 6.32
C ILE A 36 -1.34 -10.88 4.95
N SER A 37 -1.40 -9.57 4.68
CA SER A 37 -1.84 -9.03 3.39
C SER A 37 -0.98 -9.54 2.23
N ILE A 38 0.35 -9.53 2.38
CA ILE A 38 1.27 -10.03 1.36
C ILE A 38 1.04 -11.53 1.10
N ILE A 39 0.87 -12.34 2.15
CA ILE A 39 0.62 -13.78 2.02
C ILE A 39 -0.72 -14.04 1.32
N VAL A 40 -1.78 -13.32 1.70
CA VAL A 40 -3.09 -13.44 1.06
C VAL A 40 -3.01 -13.04 -0.41
N CYS A 41 -2.34 -11.93 -0.74
CA CYS A 41 -2.12 -11.52 -2.13
C CYS A 41 -1.34 -12.57 -2.92
N LEU A 42 -0.32 -13.20 -2.34
CA LEU A 42 0.40 -14.30 -2.98
C LEU A 42 -0.52 -15.46 -3.34
N VAL A 43 -1.32 -15.91 -2.38
CA VAL A 43 -2.27 -17.01 -2.60
C VAL A 43 -3.24 -16.64 -3.73
N VAL A 44 -3.82 -15.44 -3.69
CA VAL A 44 -4.76 -14.97 -4.72
C VAL A 44 -4.08 -14.92 -6.10
N MET A 45 -2.89 -14.35 -6.21
CA MET A 45 -2.16 -14.25 -7.48
C MET A 45 -1.79 -15.63 -8.05
N VAL A 46 -1.33 -16.54 -7.20
CA VAL A 46 -1.00 -17.91 -7.61
C VAL A 46 -2.23 -18.66 -8.11
N LEU A 47 -3.38 -18.50 -7.43
CA LEU A 47 -4.65 -19.08 -7.85
C LEU A 47 -5.15 -18.48 -9.17
N LEU A 48 -5.04 -17.16 -9.34
CA LEU A 48 -5.46 -16.44 -10.55
C LEU A 48 -4.64 -16.86 -11.76
N PHE A 49 -3.31 -16.88 -11.64
CA PHE A 49 -2.42 -17.22 -12.76
C PHE A 49 -2.21 -18.74 -12.91
N LYS A 50 -2.62 -19.55 -11.93
CA LYS A 50 -2.33 -20.99 -11.85
C LYS A 50 -0.84 -21.29 -12.02
N SER A 51 0.02 -20.39 -11.52
CA SER A 51 1.46 -20.45 -11.69
C SER A 51 2.17 -19.75 -10.54
N LEU A 52 2.99 -20.50 -9.79
CA LEU A 52 3.77 -19.95 -8.69
C LEU A 52 4.76 -18.89 -9.16
N LYS A 53 5.39 -19.09 -10.32
CA LYS A 53 6.38 -18.15 -10.87
C LYS A 53 5.75 -16.80 -11.19
N LEU A 54 4.59 -16.79 -11.85
CA LEU A 54 3.89 -15.55 -12.18
C LEU A 54 3.30 -14.89 -10.92
N GLY A 55 2.79 -15.68 -9.97
CA GLY A 55 2.29 -15.16 -8.71
C GLY A 55 3.37 -14.45 -7.89
N VAL A 56 4.54 -15.06 -7.75
CA VAL A 56 5.69 -14.46 -7.05
C VAL A 56 6.20 -13.22 -7.80
N ALA A 57 6.35 -13.28 -9.12
CA ALA A 57 6.79 -12.13 -9.92
C ALA A 57 5.85 -10.92 -9.75
N SER A 58 4.54 -11.16 -9.68
CA SER A 58 3.52 -10.12 -9.50
C SER A 58 3.62 -9.39 -8.15
N ILE A 59 4.23 -10.00 -7.13
CA ILE A 59 4.33 -9.41 -5.78
C ILE A 59 5.56 -8.54 -5.61
N ILE A 60 6.62 -8.78 -6.38
CA ILE A 60 7.87 -8.04 -6.31
C ILE A 60 7.64 -6.51 -6.36
N PRO A 61 6.94 -5.95 -7.36
CA PRO A 61 6.70 -4.51 -7.39
C PRO A 61 5.85 -4.03 -6.22
N MET A 62 4.95 -4.86 -5.69
CA MET A 62 4.10 -4.47 -4.58
C MET A 62 4.89 -4.30 -3.29
N VAL A 63 5.76 -5.26 -2.97
CA VAL A 63 6.65 -5.18 -1.81
C VAL A 63 7.59 -3.99 -1.95
N LEU A 64 8.08 -3.74 -3.18
CA LEU A 64 8.91 -2.58 -3.47
C LEU A 64 8.19 -1.25 -3.18
N VAL A 65 6.91 -1.13 -3.55
CA VAL A 65 6.13 0.09 -3.28
C VAL A 65 5.91 0.31 -1.80
N VAL A 66 5.60 -0.75 -1.04
CA VAL A 66 5.48 -0.66 0.42
C VAL A 66 6.82 -0.25 1.06
N ALA A 67 7.93 -0.83 0.59
CA ALA A 67 9.26 -0.46 1.03
C ALA A 67 9.61 1.00 0.69
N TRP A 68 9.27 1.47 -0.52
CA TRP A 68 9.47 2.86 -0.91
C TRP A 68 8.61 3.81 -0.09
N LEU A 69 7.35 3.48 0.16
CA LEU A 69 6.46 4.28 1.01
C LEU A 69 7.05 4.48 2.41
N TYR A 70 7.45 3.39 3.07
CA TYR A 70 8.06 3.48 4.40
C TYR A 70 9.45 4.14 4.36
N GLY A 71 10.23 3.92 3.31
CA GLY A 71 11.51 4.60 3.11
C GLY A 71 11.36 6.12 2.99
N VAL A 72 10.37 6.59 2.23
CA VAL A 72 10.06 8.02 2.11
C VAL A 72 9.58 8.59 3.44
N MET A 73 8.74 7.84 4.18
CA MET A 73 8.28 8.28 5.50
C MET A 73 9.43 8.42 6.49
N GLU A 74 10.37 7.48 6.51
CA GLU A 74 11.55 7.53 7.37
C GLU A 74 12.42 8.74 7.02
N LEU A 75 12.65 8.99 5.72
CA LEU A 75 13.42 10.14 5.24
C LEU A 75 12.75 11.49 5.54
N THR A 76 11.42 11.53 5.58
CA THR A 76 10.63 12.75 5.87
C THR A 76 10.33 12.93 7.37
N GLY A 77 10.81 12.01 8.23
CA GLY A 77 10.60 12.06 9.67
C GLY A 77 9.15 11.83 10.09
N HIS A 78 8.41 11.01 9.34
CA HIS A 78 7.02 10.66 9.63
C HIS A 78 6.92 9.33 10.38
N TYR A 79 6.34 9.36 11.58
CA TYR A 79 6.15 8.16 12.40
C TYR A 79 5.07 7.23 11.84
N LEU A 80 5.30 5.93 11.96
CA LEU A 80 4.30 4.88 11.75
C LEU A 80 3.10 5.10 12.68
N ASN A 81 1.91 5.19 12.09
CA ASN A 81 0.65 5.37 12.79
C ASN A 81 -0.49 4.70 12.02
N SER A 82 -1.71 4.78 12.55
CA SER A 82 -2.89 4.13 11.94
C SER A 82 -3.18 4.62 10.52
N VAL A 83 -2.89 5.90 10.21
CA VAL A 83 -3.07 6.46 8.87
C VAL A 83 -2.07 5.83 7.90
N THR A 84 -0.79 5.75 8.27
CA THR A 84 0.26 5.24 7.38
C THR A 84 0.11 3.75 7.09
N VAL A 85 -0.38 2.99 8.05
CA VAL A 85 -0.71 1.56 7.86
C VAL A 85 -1.91 1.39 6.95
N THR A 86 -2.88 2.29 7.03
CA THR A 86 -4.00 2.33 6.07
C THR A 86 -3.48 2.59 4.66
N ILE A 87 -2.54 3.52 4.47
CA ILE A 87 -1.92 3.80 3.17
C ILE A 87 -1.14 2.57 2.66
N ALA A 88 -0.44 1.86 3.54
CA ALA A 88 0.25 0.62 3.17
C ALA A 88 -0.73 -0.49 2.75
N ALA A 89 -1.89 -0.62 3.39
CA ALA A 89 -2.93 -1.55 2.96
C ALA A 89 -3.51 -1.16 1.59
N ILE A 90 -3.77 0.14 1.36
CA ILE A 90 -4.22 0.65 0.06
C ILE A 90 -3.16 0.38 -1.01
N SER A 91 -1.88 0.58 -0.68
CA SER A 91 -0.74 0.30 -1.56
C SER A 91 -0.72 -1.14 -2.05
N ILE A 92 -0.98 -2.09 -1.15
CA ILE A 92 -1.07 -3.51 -1.53
C ILE A 92 -2.25 -3.74 -2.49
N GLY A 93 -3.41 -3.13 -2.23
CA GLY A 93 -4.56 -3.23 -3.14
C GLY A 93 -4.28 -2.67 -4.54
N VAL A 94 -3.77 -1.45 -4.62
CA VAL A 94 -3.42 -0.77 -5.89
C VAL A 94 -2.30 -1.52 -6.62
N GLY A 95 -1.28 -1.98 -5.89
CA GLY A 95 -0.18 -2.76 -6.46
C GLY A 95 -0.66 -4.10 -7.04
N VAL A 96 -1.57 -4.80 -6.35
CA VAL A 96 -2.20 -6.03 -6.88
C VAL A 96 -2.94 -5.72 -8.17
N ASP A 97 -3.77 -4.68 -8.19
CA ASP A 97 -4.59 -4.33 -9.34
C ASP A 97 -3.72 -4.11 -10.58
N TYR A 98 -2.67 -3.28 -10.44
CA TYR A 98 -1.76 -3.00 -11.53
C TYR A 98 -0.98 -4.24 -11.98
N ALA A 99 -0.49 -5.04 -11.04
CA ALA A 99 0.22 -6.28 -11.34
C ALA A 99 -0.66 -7.30 -12.07
N ILE A 100 -1.95 -7.42 -11.69
CA ILE A 100 -2.92 -8.28 -12.37
C ILE A 100 -3.08 -7.81 -13.82
N HIS A 101 -3.37 -6.53 -14.03
CA HIS A 101 -3.62 -6.00 -15.36
C HIS A 101 -2.42 -6.18 -16.30
N VAL A 102 -1.21 -5.85 -15.84
CA VAL A 102 0.01 -5.98 -16.65
C VAL A 102 0.34 -7.45 -16.90
N THR A 103 0.40 -8.29 -15.87
CA THR A 103 0.77 -9.71 -16.01
C THR A 103 -0.24 -10.47 -16.86
N HIS A 104 -1.53 -10.21 -16.66
CA HIS A 104 -2.59 -10.86 -17.43
C HIS A 104 -2.48 -10.50 -18.91
N ARG A 105 -2.32 -9.21 -19.23
CA ARG A 105 -2.18 -8.77 -20.62
C ARG A 105 -0.91 -9.31 -21.27
N PHE A 106 0.21 -9.27 -20.56
CA PHE A 106 1.46 -9.84 -21.04
C PHE A 106 1.31 -11.33 -21.37
N ARG A 107 0.67 -12.10 -20.49
CA ARG A 107 0.40 -13.53 -20.72
C ARG A 107 -0.50 -13.75 -21.93
N GLU A 108 -1.52 -12.92 -22.11
CA GLU A 108 -2.43 -12.98 -23.26
C GLU A 108 -1.66 -12.76 -24.57
N GLU A 109 -0.88 -11.68 -24.66
CA GLU A 109 -0.11 -11.33 -25.85
C GLU A 109 1.04 -12.32 -26.13
N TYR A 110 1.70 -12.81 -25.08
CA TYR A 110 2.71 -13.86 -25.21
C TYR A 110 2.10 -15.16 -25.74
N ASN A 111 0.89 -15.53 -25.32
CA ASN A 111 0.22 -16.72 -25.84
C ASN A 111 -0.16 -16.60 -27.32
N LYS A 112 -0.46 -15.39 -27.80
CA LYS A 112 -0.80 -15.11 -29.21
C LYS A 112 0.42 -15.04 -30.11
N HIS A 113 1.50 -14.41 -29.64
CA HIS A 113 2.65 -14.07 -30.49
C HIS A 113 3.90 -14.93 -30.25
N LYS A 114 4.01 -15.58 -29.09
CA LYS A 114 5.15 -16.42 -28.68
C LYS A 114 6.50 -15.70 -28.72
N GLU A 115 6.48 -14.38 -28.58
CA GLU A 115 7.65 -13.50 -28.63
C GLU A 115 7.58 -12.51 -27.47
N TYR A 116 8.59 -12.55 -26.61
CA TYR A 116 8.61 -11.79 -25.35
C TYR A 116 8.61 -10.28 -25.57
N GLU A 117 9.49 -9.77 -26.43
CA GLU A 117 9.62 -8.33 -26.70
C GLU A 117 8.34 -7.75 -27.28
N LYS A 118 7.74 -8.45 -28.26
CA LYS A 118 6.48 -8.03 -28.87
C LYS A 118 5.31 -8.06 -27.88
N ALA A 119 5.22 -9.09 -27.06
CA ALA A 119 4.18 -9.19 -26.03
C ALA A 119 4.29 -8.06 -25.00
N MET A 120 5.52 -7.73 -24.59
CA MET A 120 5.78 -6.63 -23.66
C MET A 120 5.43 -5.27 -24.29
N ALA A 121 5.87 -5.01 -25.52
CA ALA A 121 5.58 -3.77 -26.24
C ALA A 121 4.07 -3.54 -26.41
N LEU A 122 3.31 -4.58 -26.79
CA LEU A 122 1.85 -4.50 -26.92
C LEU A 122 1.15 -4.31 -25.58
N THR A 123 1.64 -4.96 -24.53
CA THR A 123 1.12 -4.80 -23.17
C THR A 123 1.28 -3.37 -22.69
N MET A 124 2.45 -2.77 -22.91
CA MET A 124 2.70 -1.38 -22.51
C MET A 124 1.91 -0.39 -23.37
N ALA A 125 1.79 -0.64 -24.68
CA ALA A 125 1.02 0.21 -25.58
C ALA A 125 -0.50 0.22 -25.25
N SER A 126 -1.06 -0.90 -24.78
CA SER A 126 -2.48 -0.96 -24.40
C SER A 126 -2.69 -0.72 -22.91
N THR A 127 -2.21 -1.65 -22.08
CA THR A 127 -2.54 -1.72 -20.66
C THR A 127 -1.69 -0.74 -19.87
N GLY A 128 -0.43 -0.53 -20.24
CA GLY A 128 0.40 0.52 -19.63
C GLY A 128 -0.23 1.91 -19.75
N ASN A 129 -0.71 2.27 -20.94
CA ASN A 129 -1.43 3.54 -21.15
C ASN A 129 -2.75 3.62 -20.37
N ALA A 130 -3.55 2.54 -20.35
CA ALA A 130 -4.78 2.49 -19.56
C ALA A 130 -4.51 2.67 -18.05
N LEU A 131 -3.45 2.02 -17.54
CA LEU A 131 -3.01 2.20 -16.16
C LEU A 131 -2.54 3.63 -15.90
N ALA A 132 -1.84 4.26 -16.84
CA ALA A 132 -1.38 5.65 -16.67
C ALA A 132 -2.55 6.62 -16.47
N PHE A 133 -3.64 6.47 -17.23
CA PHE A 133 -4.85 7.28 -17.06
C PHE A 133 -5.58 6.96 -15.74
N SER A 134 -5.65 5.68 -15.37
CA SER A 134 -6.26 5.25 -14.10
C SER A 134 -5.47 5.77 -12.89
N ALA A 135 -4.16 5.56 -12.88
CA ALA A 135 -3.24 6.06 -11.85
C ALA A 135 -3.27 7.59 -11.81
N GLY A 136 -3.25 8.26 -12.96
CA GLY A 136 -3.30 9.72 -13.04
C GLY A 136 -4.58 10.31 -12.46
N SER A 137 -5.74 9.74 -12.78
CA SER A 137 -7.02 10.21 -12.23
C SER A 137 -7.10 9.98 -10.71
N THR A 138 -6.67 8.81 -10.23
CA THR A 138 -6.63 8.49 -8.79
C THR A 138 -5.63 9.39 -8.04
N PHE A 139 -4.45 9.61 -8.62
CA PHE A 139 -3.41 10.50 -8.12
C PHE A 139 -3.94 11.92 -7.92
N VAL A 140 -4.60 12.48 -8.94
CA VAL A 140 -5.22 13.81 -8.85
C VAL A 140 -6.32 13.83 -7.79
N GLY A 141 -7.14 12.78 -7.70
CA GLY A 141 -8.16 12.65 -6.66
C GLY A 141 -7.59 12.75 -5.24
N PHE A 142 -6.49 12.03 -4.96
CA PHE A 142 -5.83 12.11 -3.66
C PHE A 142 -5.09 13.42 -3.43
N LEU A 143 -4.55 14.07 -4.48
CA LEU A 143 -4.00 15.41 -4.35
C LEU A 143 -5.06 16.44 -3.94
N ILE A 144 -6.29 16.32 -4.44
CA ILE A 144 -7.40 17.19 -4.01
C ILE A 144 -7.67 17.03 -2.51
N ILE A 145 -7.63 15.79 -2.00
CA ILE A 145 -7.70 15.52 -0.55
C ILE A 145 -6.50 16.16 0.17
N GLY A 146 -5.33 16.14 -0.46
CA GLY A 146 -4.10 16.78 0.01
C GLY A 146 -4.23 18.29 0.28
N LEU A 147 -5.12 18.97 -0.45
CA LEU A 147 -5.41 20.40 -0.28
C LEU A 147 -6.32 20.71 0.93
N SER A 148 -6.74 19.69 1.68
CA SER A 148 -7.59 19.87 2.86
C SER A 148 -6.91 20.72 3.94
N PRO A 149 -7.63 21.65 4.59
CA PRO A 149 -7.09 22.45 5.70
C PRO A 149 -6.79 21.62 6.96
N MET A 150 -7.35 20.41 7.05
CA MET A 150 -7.06 19.50 8.17
C MET A 150 -5.77 18.73 7.89
N THR A 151 -4.75 18.94 8.73
CA THR A 151 -3.41 18.33 8.59
C THR A 151 -3.43 16.81 8.40
N MET A 152 -4.38 16.11 9.03
CA MET A 152 -4.54 14.66 8.88
C MET A 152 -4.89 14.27 7.44
N PHE A 153 -5.90 14.91 6.85
CA PHE A 153 -6.33 14.63 5.48
C PHE A 153 -5.32 15.11 4.45
N SER A 154 -4.68 16.26 4.70
CA SER A 154 -3.63 16.78 3.82
C SER A 154 -2.47 15.79 3.68
N LYS A 155 -1.91 15.31 4.81
CA LYS A 155 -0.84 14.32 4.80
C LYS A 155 -1.28 13.01 4.14
N PHE A 156 -2.47 12.52 4.48
CA PHE A 156 -3.03 11.31 3.88
C PHE A 156 -3.14 11.42 2.36
N GLY A 157 -3.65 12.55 1.85
CA GLY A 157 -3.78 12.83 0.42
C GLY A 157 -2.44 12.82 -0.30
N TYR A 158 -1.45 13.58 0.19
CA TYR A 158 -0.13 13.64 -0.43
C TYR A 158 0.61 12.30 -0.40
N LEU A 159 0.63 11.60 0.74
CA LEU A 159 1.28 10.30 0.86
C LEU A 159 0.63 9.25 -0.03
N THR A 160 -0.71 9.22 -0.10
CA THR A 160 -1.42 8.25 -0.94
C THR A 160 -1.25 8.56 -2.43
N ALA A 161 -1.28 9.83 -2.83
CA ALA A 161 -0.99 10.23 -4.20
C ALA A 161 0.43 9.79 -4.59
N MET A 162 1.44 10.09 -3.78
CA MET A 162 2.81 9.65 -4.02
C MET A 162 2.90 8.13 -4.14
N MET A 163 2.24 7.39 -3.25
CA MET A 163 2.17 5.94 -3.28
C MET A 163 1.57 5.41 -4.59
N ILE A 164 0.48 6.00 -5.09
CA ILE A 164 -0.12 5.60 -6.37
C ILE A 164 0.86 5.80 -7.52
N GLY A 165 1.58 6.93 -7.53
CA GLY A 165 2.64 7.18 -8.51
C GLY A 165 3.75 6.13 -8.45
N MET A 166 4.21 5.80 -7.24
CA MET A 166 5.20 4.74 -7.01
C MET A 166 4.68 3.37 -7.46
N ALA A 167 3.42 3.04 -7.19
CA ALA A 167 2.78 1.79 -7.61
C ALA A 167 2.73 1.65 -9.12
N PHE A 168 2.35 2.72 -9.83
CA PHE A 168 2.35 2.75 -11.29
C PHE A 168 3.77 2.56 -11.85
N ILE A 169 4.75 3.28 -11.33
CA ILE A 169 6.15 3.15 -11.77
C ILE A 169 6.66 1.73 -11.55
N ALA A 170 6.42 1.16 -10.37
CA ALA A 170 6.83 -0.21 -10.06
C ALA A 170 6.18 -1.21 -11.03
N ALA A 171 4.88 -1.07 -11.31
CA ALA A 171 4.17 -1.97 -12.21
C ALA A 171 4.65 -1.91 -13.68
N VAL A 172 5.08 -0.74 -14.15
CA VAL A 172 5.52 -0.56 -15.55
C VAL A 172 7.00 -0.86 -15.75
N VAL A 173 7.84 -0.58 -14.74
CA VAL A 173 9.30 -0.69 -14.85
C VAL A 173 9.82 -2.04 -14.37
N VAL A 174 9.24 -2.60 -13.31
CA VAL A 174 9.74 -3.82 -12.66
C VAL A 174 9.09 -5.08 -13.23
N LEU A 175 7.82 -4.97 -13.66
CA LEU A 175 7.02 -6.08 -14.16
C LEU A 175 7.12 -6.21 -15.68
#